data_AF-A0A2E8S0E2-F1
#
_entry.id   AF-A0A2E8S0E2-F1
#
_cell.length_a   1.000
_cell.length_b   1.000
_cell.length_c   1.000
_cell.angle_alpha   90.00
_cell.angle_beta   90.00
_cell.angle_gamma   90.00
#
_symmetry.space_group_name_H-M   'P 1'
#
loop_
_entity.id
_entity.type
_entity.pdbx_description
1 polymer ?
#
loop_
_entity_poly.entity_id
_entity_poly.type
_entity_poly.pdbx_seq_one_letter_code
_entity_poly.pdbx_strand_id
1 'polypeptide(L)'
;MSRFQTIAYASMMALVWVVCGMSCADSAGVPIDPLVEEESPPVVFDPVAHTIDDLVAFYPFMGDALDHSGWDRHGTVMGVELARDRFGRPDHAYQFNGLGDFILLSERVIEDSLSDFSVSLWYRTGPETKSEALALPTGDRTMFFEAKPGEPGLWIRMRADEDTIVVSALDAFHVEAAGAFNDGYWHHLGVTATGGREIRIFVDGVLVGQSAPNLVFAIDAPTSGLPVIGRTGEVGTHDPRDHFDGALDDIAIFHRGLTDDEIMLLWDEGPNRKPYAIAGDDQQILELATQFDASASFDPDGEIVDVRWDFDDGTEPSSDWAPNHEFPGFGVYTVVLTVTDNEGSRSNDTVEVEVLDPITCGST
;
A
#
# COMPACT_ATOMS: atom_id res chain seq x y z
N MET A 1 60.98 -25.48 -14.34
CA MET A 1 60.58 -24.08 -14.10
C MET A 1 60.57 -23.33 -15.42
N SER A 2 59.53 -22.52 -15.63
CA SER A 2 59.31 -21.52 -16.69
C SER A 2 59.02 -22.00 -18.13
N ARG A 3 57.92 -21.46 -18.67
CA ARG A 3 57.23 -21.74 -19.93
C ARG A 3 57.53 -20.68 -21.00
N PHE A 4 57.25 -21.08 -22.23
CA PHE A 4 57.57 -20.46 -23.52
C PHE A 4 56.69 -19.28 -23.97
N GLN A 5 57.33 -18.50 -24.85
CA GLN A 5 56.99 -17.38 -25.75
C GLN A 5 55.69 -17.49 -26.57
N THR A 6 54.93 -16.38 -26.76
CA THR A 6 54.92 -15.40 -27.91
C THR A 6 54.14 -15.94 -29.13
N ILE A 7 53.24 -15.18 -29.80
CA ILE A 7 53.51 -14.23 -30.90
C ILE A 7 52.17 -13.57 -31.32
N ALA A 8 52.21 -12.29 -31.72
CA ALA A 8 51.19 -11.62 -32.54
C ALA A 8 51.88 -10.74 -33.61
N TYR A 9 51.40 -10.84 -34.86
CA TYR A 9 51.63 -10.00 -36.05
C TYR A 9 50.54 -10.44 -37.05
N ALA A 10 49.98 -9.70 -38.00
CA ALA A 10 49.70 -8.29 -38.28
C ALA A 10 48.91 -8.29 -39.61
N SER A 11 48.20 -7.20 -39.90
CA SER A 11 47.90 -6.67 -41.25
C SER A 11 46.77 -7.24 -42.13
N MET A 12 45.75 -6.37 -42.30
CA MET A 12 45.50 -5.55 -43.50
C MET A 12 44.60 -6.05 -44.66
N MET A 13 43.73 -5.12 -45.09
CA MET A 13 43.19 -4.89 -46.45
C MET A 13 41.89 -5.59 -46.93
N ALA A 14 40.78 -4.85 -46.78
CA ALA A 14 39.97 -4.21 -47.83
C ALA A 14 39.51 -4.93 -49.12
N LEU A 15 38.22 -4.69 -49.41
CA LEU A 15 37.55 -4.41 -50.70
C LEU A 15 37.10 -5.58 -51.62
N VAL A 16 35.78 -5.70 -51.83
CA VAL A 16 35.04 -5.44 -53.10
C VAL A 16 33.74 -6.27 -53.19
N TRP A 17 32.69 -5.58 -53.63
CA TRP A 17 31.31 -5.98 -53.90
C TRP A 17 31.12 -6.97 -55.05
N VAL A 18 30.15 -7.89 -54.96
CA VAL A 18 29.28 -8.31 -56.09
C VAL A 18 27.89 -8.74 -55.56
N VAL A 19 26.85 -8.25 -56.24
CA VAL A 19 25.43 -8.55 -56.06
C VAL A 19 25.01 -9.72 -56.96
N CYS A 20 24.00 -10.49 -56.50
CA CYS A 20 22.94 -11.17 -57.26
C CYS A 20 22.94 -12.72 -57.21
N GLY A 21 21.78 -13.29 -56.84
CA GLY A 21 21.43 -14.69 -57.14
C GLY A 21 20.46 -15.34 -56.15
N MET A 22 19.15 -15.28 -56.41
CA MET A 22 18.09 -16.06 -55.76
C MET A 22 18.27 -17.58 -56.00
N SER A 23 18.06 -18.43 -54.98
CA SER A 23 17.01 -19.47 -54.96
C SER A 23 17.08 -20.34 -53.68
N CYS A 24 15.98 -21.04 -53.43
CA CYS A 24 15.40 -21.45 -52.15
C CYS A 24 16.00 -22.72 -51.49
N ALA A 25 15.97 -22.80 -50.14
CA ALA A 25 15.16 -23.72 -49.33
C ALA A 25 15.84 -24.19 -48.01
N ASP A 26 15.07 -24.05 -46.92
CA ASP A 26 15.08 -24.73 -45.61
C ASP A 26 16.32 -24.76 -44.71
N SER A 27 16.24 -24.10 -43.55
CA SER A 27 15.85 -24.79 -42.30
C SER A 27 15.94 -23.87 -41.07
N ALA A 28 14.87 -23.93 -40.27
CA ALA A 28 14.80 -23.78 -38.81
C ALA A 28 15.60 -22.67 -38.11
N GLY A 29 14.85 -21.69 -37.58
CA GLY A 29 15.32 -20.81 -36.52
C GLY A 29 14.37 -19.63 -36.32
N VAL A 30 13.23 -19.87 -35.68
CA VAL A 30 12.40 -18.77 -35.13
C VAL A 30 13.17 -18.21 -33.93
N PRO A 31 13.57 -16.92 -33.92
CA PRO A 31 13.96 -16.28 -32.68
C PRO A 31 12.68 -16.06 -31.88
N ILE A 32 12.59 -16.77 -30.76
CA ILE A 32 11.71 -16.43 -29.64
C ILE A 32 12.09 -15.01 -29.20
N ASP A 33 11.19 -14.06 -29.41
CA ASP A 33 11.26 -12.72 -28.85
C ASP A 33 11.31 -12.86 -27.32
N PRO A 34 12.28 -12.26 -26.61
CA PRO A 34 12.28 -12.31 -25.15
C PRO A 34 11.01 -11.62 -24.64
N LEU A 35 10.35 -12.29 -23.71
CA LEU A 35 9.18 -11.85 -22.96
C LEU A 35 9.25 -10.34 -22.70
N VAL A 36 8.29 -9.60 -23.27
CA VAL A 36 7.91 -8.29 -22.75
C VAL A 36 7.30 -8.60 -21.40
N GLU A 37 8.03 -8.30 -20.32
CA GLU A 37 7.43 -8.17 -19.00
C GLU A 37 6.43 -7.03 -19.13
N GLU A 38 5.14 -7.34 -19.03
CA GLU A 38 4.13 -6.31 -18.84
C GLU A 38 4.38 -5.72 -17.46
N GLU A 39 5.04 -4.57 -17.44
CA GLU A 39 5.12 -3.71 -16.27
C GLU A 39 3.68 -3.47 -15.81
N SER A 40 3.43 -3.82 -14.56
CA SER A 40 2.16 -3.57 -13.88
C SER A 40 1.87 -2.07 -13.91
N PRO A 41 0.59 -1.64 -13.94
CA PRO A 41 0.28 -0.21 -13.84
C PRO A 41 0.98 0.41 -12.62
N PRO A 42 1.38 1.70 -12.69
CA PRO A 42 2.08 2.36 -11.61
C PRO A 42 1.26 2.30 -10.32
N VAL A 43 1.92 1.86 -9.25
CA VAL A 43 1.38 1.81 -7.89
C VAL A 43 1.00 3.23 -7.47
N VAL A 44 -0.29 3.53 -7.41
CA VAL A 44 -0.79 4.83 -6.93
C VAL A 44 -0.82 4.81 -5.41
N PHE A 45 0.27 5.28 -4.80
CA PHE A 45 0.28 5.83 -3.45
C PHE A 45 1.26 7.01 -3.41
N ASP A 46 0.81 8.20 -3.00
CA ASP A 46 1.71 9.25 -2.49
C ASP A 46 1.62 9.18 -0.95
N PRO A 47 2.50 8.40 -0.27
CA PRO A 47 2.64 8.52 1.18
C PRO A 47 3.09 9.96 1.45
N VAL A 48 3.17 10.45 2.67
CA VAL A 48 3.73 11.80 2.90
C VAL A 48 5.19 11.96 2.37
N ALA A 49 5.83 10.90 1.85
CA ALA A 49 7.03 10.99 1.03
C ALA A 49 7.02 9.99 -0.14
N HIS A 50 7.44 10.43 -1.34
CA HIS A 50 7.97 9.59 -2.43
C HIS A 50 9.19 8.71 -2.03
N THR A 51 9.34 8.35 -0.75
CA THR A 51 10.47 7.59 -0.20
C THR A 51 10.03 6.32 0.55
N ILE A 52 8.72 6.09 0.74
CA ILE A 52 8.23 4.90 1.45
C ILE A 52 7.61 3.93 0.44
N ASP A 53 8.46 3.19 -0.25
CA ASP A 53 8.07 2.14 -1.20
C ASP A 53 7.67 0.84 -0.48
N ASP A 54 7.20 -0.15 -1.23
CA ASP A 54 6.88 -1.52 -0.79
C ASP A 54 5.58 -1.67 0.00
N LEU A 55 4.61 -0.79 -0.26
CA LEU A 55 3.25 -0.86 0.25
C LEU A 55 2.50 -2.07 -0.33
N VAL A 56 1.77 -2.77 0.54
CA VAL A 56 1.04 -4.00 0.24
C VAL A 56 -0.45 -3.84 0.50
N ALA A 57 -0.85 -3.03 1.48
CA ALA A 57 -2.24 -2.64 1.63
C ALA A 57 -2.31 -1.28 2.32
N PHE A 58 -3.29 -0.49 1.93
CA PHE A 58 -3.57 0.77 2.60
C PHE A 58 -5.07 1.05 2.70
N TYR A 59 -5.56 1.18 3.92
CA TYR A 59 -6.94 1.46 4.24
C TYR A 59 -7.03 2.82 4.97
N PRO A 60 -7.25 3.92 4.23
CA PRO A 60 -7.41 5.26 4.80
C PRO A 60 -8.78 5.49 5.45
N PHE A 61 -9.73 4.57 5.25
CA PHE A 61 -11.08 4.62 5.81
C PHE A 61 -11.88 5.91 5.54
N MET A 62 -11.75 6.47 4.33
CA MET A 62 -12.47 7.67 3.90
C MET A 62 -13.86 7.35 3.36
N GLY A 63 -14.72 6.84 4.23
CA GLY A 63 -16.12 6.51 3.92
C GLY A 63 -16.33 5.07 3.43
N ASP A 64 -15.27 4.35 3.13
CA ASP A 64 -15.29 2.95 2.73
C ASP A 64 -14.14 2.15 3.36
N ALA A 65 -14.08 0.85 3.09
CA ALA A 65 -12.99 -0.03 3.52
C ALA A 65 -12.16 -0.50 2.31
N LEU A 66 -12.05 0.33 1.27
CA LEU A 66 -11.28 0.00 0.08
C LEU A 66 -9.78 0.04 0.37
N ASP A 67 -9.05 -0.74 -0.40
CA ASP A 67 -7.59 -0.75 -0.41
C ASP A 67 -7.12 0.22 -1.49
N HIS A 68 -6.33 1.21 -1.09
CA HIS A 68 -5.78 2.26 -1.93
C HIS A 68 -4.28 2.04 -2.23
N SER A 69 -3.77 0.82 -2.03
CA SER A 69 -2.38 0.47 -2.37
C SER A 69 -2.18 0.09 -3.84
N GLY A 70 -3.26 -0.02 -4.63
CA GLY A 70 -3.22 -0.51 -6.02
C GLY A 70 -3.28 -2.03 -6.16
N TRP A 71 -3.46 -2.77 -5.07
CA TRP A 71 -3.55 -4.24 -5.09
C TRP A 71 -4.99 -4.79 -4.92
N ASP A 72 -6.00 -3.92 -4.90
CA ASP A 72 -7.42 -4.29 -4.80
C ASP A 72 -7.78 -5.22 -3.63
N ARG A 73 -7.05 -5.12 -2.51
CA ARG A 73 -7.28 -5.92 -1.29
C ARG A 73 -8.44 -5.42 -0.45
N HIS A 74 -9.55 -5.06 -1.09
CA HIS A 74 -10.65 -4.36 -0.47
C HIS A 74 -11.26 -5.09 0.74
N GLY A 75 -11.64 -4.33 1.75
CA GLY A 75 -12.37 -4.77 2.91
C GLY A 75 -13.88 -4.76 2.70
N THR A 76 -14.56 -5.75 3.29
CA THR A 76 -16.02 -5.80 3.42
C THR A 76 -16.41 -5.48 4.85
N VAL A 77 -17.16 -4.40 5.06
CA VAL A 77 -17.67 -3.96 6.37
C VAL A 77 -18.69 -4.94 6.93
N MET A 78 -18.44 -5.46 8.14
CA MET A 78 -19.29 -6.40 8.86
C MET A 78 -19.71 -5.83 10.23
N GLY A 79 -20.64 -4.88 10.23
CA GLY A 79 -21.25 -4.33 11.44
C GLY A 79 -20.51 -3.16 12.10
N VAL A 80 -19.32 -2.80 11.60
CA VAL A 80 -18.62 -1.57 12.02
C VAL A 80 -19.33 -0.32 11.47
N GLU A 81 -19.23 0.79 12.20
CA GLU A 81 -19.82 2.06 11.82
C GLU A 81 -18.74 3.10 11.49
N LEU A 82 -19.04 3.97 10.52
CA LEU A 82 -18.17 5.11 10.21
C LEU A 82 -18.07 6.06 11.40
N ALA A 83 -16.88 6.59 11.61
CA ALA A 83 -16.50 7.36 12.79
C ALA A 83 -15.72 8.61 12.41
N ARG A 84 -15.50 9.47 13.41
CA ARG A 84 -14.55 10.57 13.27
C ARG A 84 -13.13 10.08 13.46
N ASP A 85 -12.25 10.54 12.59
CA ASP A 85 -10.80 10.29 12.63
C ASP A 85 -10.09 11.10 13.73
N ARG A 86 -8.75 11.13 13.67
CA ARG A 86 -7.90 11.90 14.59
C ARG A 86 -7.99 13.42 14.43
N PHE A 87 -8.38 13.91 13.25
CA PHE A 87 -8.60 15.33 13.00
C PHE A 87 -10.04 15.78 13.26
N GLY A 88 -10.92 14.84 13.61
CA GLY A 88 -12.31 15.08 13.95
C GLY A 88 -13.25 15.17 12.74
N ARG A 89 -12.81 14.78 11.54
CA ARG A 89 -13.60 14.73 10.30
C ARG A 89 -14.53 13.53 10.33
N PRO A 90 -15.81 13.68 9.93
CA PRO A 90 -16.76 12.57 9.95
C PRO A 90 -16.42 11.55 8.86
N ASP A 91 -16.76 10.28 9.11
CA ASP A 91 -16.67 9.20 8.13
C ASP A 91 -15.25 8.92 7.60
N HIS A 92 -14.22 9.20 8.40
CA HIS A 92 -12.80 9.01 8.06
C HIS A 92 -12.09 8.01 8.99
N ALA A 93 -12.86 7.13 9.62
CA ALA A 93 -12.39 6.05 10.49
C ALA A 93 -13.52 5.03 10.65
N TYR A 94 -13.22 3.83 11.18
CA TYR A 94 -14.25 2.88 11.62
C TYR A 94 -14.25 2.73 13.13
N GLN A 95 -15.44 2.82 13.72
CA GLN A 95 -15.71 2.48 15.12
C GLN A 95 -16.10 1.00 15.23
N PHE A 96 -15.39 0.31 16.10
CA PHE A 96 -15.62 -1.07 16.53
C PHE A 96 -16.21 -1.06 17.95
N ASN A 97 -17.12 -1.99 18.22
CA ASN A 97 -17.95 -2.03 19.43
C ASN A 97 -17.54 -3.12 20.43
N GLY A 98 -16.56 -3.95 20.10
CA GLY A 98 -16.04 -5.01 20.98
C GLY A 98 -16.96 -6.22 21.14
N LEU A 99 -18.03 -6.35 20.35
CA LEU A 99 -19.03 -7.42 20.49
C LEU A 99 -19.08 -8.39 19.30
N GLY A 100 -18.47 -8.07 18.16
CA GLY A 100 -18.45 -8.96 17.00
C GLY A 100 -18.38 -8.28 15.63
N ASP A 101 -18.14 -6.98 15.59
CA ASP A 101 -17.96 -6.23 14.36
C ASP A 101 -16.52 -6.35 13.83
N PHE A 102 -16.39 -6.34 12.50
CA PHE A 102 -15.10 -6.49 11.84
C PHE A 102 -15.14 -5.98 10.41
N ILE A 103 -13.98 -5.90 9.78
CA ILE A 103 -13.84 -5.76 8.33
C ILE A 103 -13.21 -7.04 7.80
N LEU A 104 -13.78 -7.66 6.77
CA LEU A 104 -13.26 -8.87 6.14
C LEU A 104 -12.47 -8.50 4.89
N LEU A 105 -11.18 -8.85 4.81
CA LEU A 105 -10.37 -8.57 3.62
C LEU A 105 -10.65 -9.58 2.50
N SER A 106 -10.63 -9.12 1.25
CA SER A 106 -10.88 -9.94 0.05
C SER A 106 -9.80 -11.00 -0.17
N GLU A 107 -8.57 -10.70 0.23
CA GLU A 107 -7.41 -11.55 0.07
C GLU A 107 -6.37 -11.34 1.18
N ARG A 108 -5.28 -12.11 1.10
CA ARG A 108 -4.18 -12.04 2.04
C ARG A 108 -3.25 -10.89 1.68
N VAL A 109 -2.76 -10.20 2.69
CA VAL A 109 -1.78 -9.11 2.52
C VAL A 109 -0.35 -9.64 2.72
N ILE A 110 -0.19 -10.83 3.29
CA ILE A 110 1.10 -11.38 3.71
C ILE A 110 1.31 -12.76 3.05
N GLU A 111 2.33 -12.87 2.18
CA GLU A 111 2.64 -14.10 1.44
C GLU A 111 3.93 -14.80 1.93
N ASP A 112 3.83 -16.14 2.05
CA ASP A 112 4.80 -17.25 2.21
C ASP A 112 6.15 -17.15 2.96
N SER A 113 6.66 -15.98 3.35
CA SER A 113 7.62 -15.82 4.45
C SER A 113 7.95 -14.34 4.68
N LEU A 114 7.37 -13.70 5.69
CA LEU A 114 7.83 -12.37 6.08
C LEU A 114 9.04 -12.49 7.00
N SER A 115 10.24 -12.44 6.42
CA SER A 115 11.40 -12.03 7.22
C SER A 115 11.31 -10.54 7.56
N ASP A 116 10.69 -9.76 6.68
CA ASP A 116 10.64 -8.31 6.78
C ASP A 116 9.19 -7.87 6.54
N PHE A 117 8.67 -6.99 7.38
CA PHE A 117 7.35 -6.39 7.21
C PHE A 117 7.21 -5.16 8.10
N SER A 118 6.25 -4.29 7.78
CA SER A 118 5.79 -3.29 8.73
C SER A 118 4.30 -3.11 8.69
N VAL A 119 3.72 -2.78 9.84
CA VAL A 119 2.33 -2.36 9.98
C VAL A 119 2.34 -0.99 10.63
N SER A 120 1.60 -0.06 10.05
CA SER A 120 1.32 1.27 10.61
C SER A 120 -0.19 1.41 10.71
N LEU A 121 -0.70 1.95 11.82
CA LEU A 121 -2.10 2.28 11.96
C LEU A 121 -2.30 3.37 12.99
N TRP A 122 -3.42 4.08 12.87
CA TRP A 122 -3.95 4.93 13.92
C TRP A 122 -5.05 4.19 14.66
N TYR A 123 -5.03 4.28 15.98
CA TYR A 123 -6.09 3.71 16.82
C TYR A 123 -6.48 4.66 17.94
N ARG A 124 -7.74 4.59 18.34
CA ARG A 124 -8.25 5.18 19.57
C ARG A 124 -9.03 4.13 20.30
N THR A 125 -8.63 3.78 21.51
CA THR A 125 -9.40 2.81 22.27
C THR A 125 -10.74 3.38 22.70
N GLY A 126 -11.75 2.51 22.83
CA GLY A 126 -13.01 2.87 23.46
C GLY A 126 -12.75 3.47 24.85
N PRO A 127 -13.55 4.45 25.29
CA PRO A 127 -13.37 5.13 26.57
C PRO A 127 -13.70 4.17 27.72
N GLU A 128 -12.80 3.26 28.08
CA GLU A 128 -13.01 2.44 29.26
C GLU A 128 -12.57 3.20 30.50
N THR A 129 -13.57 3.64 31.27
CA THR A 129 -13.36 3.86 32.70
C THR A 129 -12.87 2.55 33.30
N LYS A 130 -11.63 2.51 33.78
CA LYS A 130 -11.15 1.53 34.76
C LYS A 130 -12.16 1.49 35.93
N SER A 131 -13.17 0.62 35.87
CA SER A 131 -14.33 0.68 36.78
C SER A 131 -14.74 -0.70 37.25
N GLU A 132 -14.65 -0.91 38.57
CA GLU A 132 -14.93 -2.15 39.29
C GLU A 132 -16.41 -2.62 39.24
N ALA A 133 -17.31 -1.94 38.51
CA ALA A 133 -18.76 -2.08 38.70
C ALA A 133 -19.55 -2.75 37.56
N LEU A 134 -19.02 -2.92 36.35
CA LEU A 134 -19.80 -3.44 35.19
C LEU A 134 -19.26 -4.71 34.51
N ALA A 135 -18.14 -5.27 34.99
CA ALA A 135 -17.67 -6.61 34.61
C ALA A 135 -17.79 -6.95 33.11
N LEU A 136 -17.05 -6.22 32.25
CA LEU A 136 -16.30 -6.71 31.06
C LEU A 136 -15.59 -5.51 30.35
N PRO A 137 -14.34 -5.66 29.86
CA PRO A 137 -13.34 -6.67 30.17
C PRO A 137 -11.98 -6.11 30.62
N THR A 138 -11.54 -6.58 31.78
CA THR A 138 -10.15 -7.07 31.90
C THR A 138 -9.89 -8.11 30.81
N GLY A 139 -8.93 -7.88 29.92
CA GLY A 139 -8.54 -8.85 28.88
C GLY A 139 -7.88 -8.24 27.65
N ASP A 140 -7.45 -9.12 26.75
CA ASP A 140 -6.88 -8.79 25.44
C ASP A 140 -7.96 -8.11 24.56
N ARG A 141 -7.52 -7.19 23.69
CA ARG A 141 -8.28 -6.53 22.62
C ARG A 141 -7.46 -6.72 21.35
N THR A 142 -8.01 -7.31 20.30
CA THR A 142 -7.18 -7.76 19.17
C THR A 142 -7.29 -6.82 17.97
N MET A 143 -6.15 -6.27 17.53
CA MET A 143 -5.97 -5.60 16.23
C MET A 143 -5.39 -6.63 15.26
N PHE A 144 -6.27 -7.34 14.57
CA PHE A 144 -5.86 -8.54 13.88
C PHE A 144 -5.30 -8.26 12.48
N PHE A 145 -4.16 -8.88 12.20
CA PHE A 145 -3.54 -8.91 10.89
C PHE A 145 -3.07 -10.35 10.62
N GLU A 146 -4.05 -11.24 10.40
CA GLU A 146 -3.87 -12.62 9.91
C GLU A 146 -3.15 -13.59 10.89
N ALA A 147 -3.77 -14.58 11.54
CA ALA A 147 -4.40 -15.81 11.04
C ALA A 147 -5.30 -16.48 12.11
N LYS A 148 -6.10 -17.48 11.73
CA LYS A 148 -7.09 -18.14 12.61
C LYS A 148 -6.47 -18.56 13.96
N PRO A 149 -7.24 -18.58 15.06
CA PRO A 149 -6.71 -19.02 16.36
C PRO A 149 -6.10 -20.43 16.31
N GLY A 150 -4.94 -20.58 16.93
CA GLY A 150 -4.18 -21.83 16.95
C GLY A 150 -3.43 -22.13 15.65
N GLU A 151 -3.50 -21.24 14.66
CA GLU A 151 -2.77 -21.33 13.41
C GLU A 151 -1.65 -20.28 13.33
N PRO A 152 -0.61 -20.53 12.52
CA PRO A 152 0.48 -19.57 12.30
C PRO A 152 -0.02 -18.25 11.70
N GLY A 153 0.36 -17.13 12.31
CA GLY A 153 0.01 -15.79 11.84
C GLY A 153 0.60 -14.69 12.74
N LEU A 154 0.54 -13.44 12.28
CA LEU A 154 0.91 -12.25 13.04
C LEU A 154 -0.31 -11.72 13.82
N TRP A 155 -0.11 -11.42 15.09
CA TRP A 155 -1.13 -10.82 15.94
C TRP A 155 -0.59 -9.54 16.56
N ILE A 156 -1.37 -8.48 16.45
CA ILE A 156 -1.19 -7.26 17.24
C ILE A 156 -2.38 -7.21 18.19
N ARG A 157 -2.13 -7.19 19.50
CA ARG A 157 -3.19 -7.12 20.51
C ARG A 157 -2.82 -6.09 21.57
N MET A 158 -3.82 -5.58 22.24
CA MET A 158 -3.69 -4.70 23.39
C MET A 158 -4.33 -5.38 24.60
N ARG A 159 -3.57 -5.60 25.66
CA ARG A 159 -4.10 -6.05 26.95
C ARG A 159 -4.62 -4.84 27.70
N ALA A 160 -5.94 -4.74 27.83
CA ALA A 160 -6.59 -3.57 28.43
C ALA A 160 -6.36 -3.46 29.95
N ASP A 161 -6.12 -4.58 30.63
CA ASP A 161 -5.83 -4.65 32.06
C ASP A 161 -4.38 -4.30 32.41
N GLU A 162 -3.46 -4.60 31.51
CA GLU A 162 -2.03 -4.34 31.68
C GLU A 162 -1.52 -3.09 30.93
N ASP A 163 -2.40 -2.38 30.22
CA ASP A 163 -2.05 -1.28 29.31
C ASP A 163 -0.82 -1.67 28.45
N THR A 164 -0.89 -2.82 27.77
CA THR A 164 0.27 -3.40 27.07
C THR A 164 -0.07 -3.82 25.66
N ILE A 165 0.68 -3.32 24.68
CA ILE A 165 0.63 -3.81 23.30
C ILE A 165 1.50 -5.06 23.20
N VAL A 166 0.98 -6.09 22.55
CA VAL A 166 1.67 -7.35 22.32
C VAL A 166 1.66 -7.66 20.83
N VAL A 167 2.85 -7.84 20.26
CA VAL A 167 3.05 -8.36 18.91
C VAL A 167 3.57 -9.78 19.01
N SER A 168 2.93 -10.73 18.34
CA SER A 168 3.22 -12.15 18.47
C SER A 168 3.00 -12.87 17.16
N ALA A 169 3.78 -13.91 16.88
CA ALA A 169 3.47 -14.88 15.83
C ALA A 169 3.66 -16.30 16.35
N LEU A 170 2.56 -17.06 16.46
CA LEU A 170 2.49 -18.33 17.22
C LEU A 170 2.95 -18.19 18.69
N ASP A 171 2.78 -19.26 19.48
CA ASP A 171 3.33 -19.38 20.86
C ASP A 171 4.88 -19.32 20.92
N ALA A 172 5.55 -18.91 19.83
CA ALA A 172 7.00 -18.91 19.67
C ALA A 172 7.67 -17.63 20.17
N PHE A 173 7.00 -16.46 20.10
CA PHE A 173 7.53 -15.22 20.71
C PHE A 173 6.44 -14.15 20.95
N HIS A 174 6.65 -13.32 21.95
CA HIS A 174 5.89 -12.10 22.21
C HIS A 174 6.87 -10.92 22.38
N VAL A 175 6.58 -9.81 21.70
CA VAL A 175 7.18 -8.50 22.00
C VAL A 175 6.11 -7.69 22.69
N GLU A 176 6.44 -7.12 23.83
CA GLU A 176 5.52 -6.34 24.64
C GLU A 176 6.01 -4.90 24.76
N ALA A 177 5.08 -3.96 24.67
CA ALA A 177 5.28 -2.56 24.98
C ALA A 177 4.26 -2.16 26.05
N ALA A 178 4.71 -2.04 27.29
CA ALA A 178 3.90 -1.58 28.40
C ALA A 178 3.88 -0.05 28.43
N GLY A 179 2.70 0.55 28.51
CA GLY A 179 2.54 1.99 28.62
C GLY A 179 1.07 2.38 28.55
N ALA A 180 0.71 3.56 29.07
CA ALA A 180 -0.68 4.00 29.18
C ALA A 180 -1.28 4.45 27.82
N PHE A 181 -1.28 3.56 26.82
CA PHE A 181 -1.75 3.84 25.45
C PHE A 181 -3.21 3.39 25.22
N ASN A 182 -3.87 2.88 26.27
CA ASN A 182 -5.30 2.60 26.30
C ASN A 182 -6.03 3.71 27.07
N ASP A 183 -5.89 4.95 26.62
CA ASP A 183 -6.34 6.14 27.35
C ASP A 183 -7.51 6.87 26.67
N GLY A 184 -8.02 6.33 25.56
CA GLY A 184 -9.11 6.91 24.78
C GLY A 184 -8.69 8.05 23.85
N TYR A 185 -7.39 8.31 23.70
CA TYR A 185 -6.85 9.22 22.69
C TYR A 185 -6.37 8.47 21.45
N TRP A 186 -6.21 9.21 20.35
CA TRP A 186 -5.62 8.67 19.14
C TRP A 186 -4.12 8.50 19.33
N HIS A 187 -3.63 7.32 18.99
CA HIS A 187 -2.22 6.97 18.97
C HIS A 187 -1.85 6.37 17.61
N HIS A 188 -0.63 6.66 17.17
CA HIS A 188 -0.02 5.96 16.05
C HIS A 188 0.69 4.71 16.57
N LEU A 189 0.45 3.56 15.93
CA LEU A 189 1.16 2.32 16.19
C LEU A 189 1.96 1.93 14.96
N GLY A 190 3.27 1.86 15.12
CA GLY A 190 4.20 1.29 14.15
C GLY A 190 4.75 -0.04 14.65
N VAL A 191 4.70 -1.08 13.83
CA VAL A 191 5.34 -2.38 14.08
C VAL A 191 6.27 -2.67 12.91
N THR A 192 7.56 -2.89 13.17
CA THR A 192 8.53 -3.23 12.12
C THR A 192 9.20 -4.56 12.43
N ALA A 193 9.35 -5.41 11.43
CA ALA A 193 10.18 -6.58 11.44
C ALA A 193 11.27 -6.46 10.38
N THR A 194 12.52 -6.74 10.73
CA THR A 194 13.65 -6.64 9.80
C THR A 194 14.53 -7.88 9.85
N GLY A 195 14.86 -8.42 8.68
CA GLY A 195 15.75 -9.57 8.48
C GLY A 195 15.35 -10.84 9.24
N GLY A 196 14.09 -10.99 9.62
CA GLY A 196 13.52 -12.09 10.40
C GLY A 196 14.08 -12.20 11.81
N ARG A 197 14.68 -11.12 12.33
CA ARG A 197 15.59 -11.13 13.48
C ARG A 197 15.23 -10.19 14.60
N GLU A 198 14.45 -9.18 14.29
CA GLU A 198 14.12 -8.10 15.19
C GLU A 198 12.71 -7.60 14.90
N ILE A 199 11.89 -7.53 15.94
CA ILE A 199 10.60 -6.86 15.91
C ILE A 199 10.64 -5.68 16.86
N ARG A 200 10.15 -4.53 16.39
CA ARG A 200 10.10 -3.28 17.12
C ARG A 200 8.68 -2.73 17.10
N ILE A 201 8.26 -2.19 18.23
CA ILE A 201 6.97 -1.55 18.45
C ILE A 201 7.23 -0.08 18.75
N PHE A 202 6.63 0.78 17.95
CA PHE A 202 6.65 2.22 18.08
C PHE A 202 5.24 2.70 18.43
N VAL A 203 5.13 3.61 19.38
CA VAL A 203 3.89 4.34 19.65
C VAL A 203 4.20 5.82 19.58
N ASP A 204 3.43 6.55 18.79
CA ASP A 204 3.61 7.98 18.56
C ASP A 204 5.05 8.32 18.13
N GLY A 205 5.58 7.55 17.18
CA GLY A 205 6.96 7.69 16.66
C GLY A 205 8.06 7.22 17.62
N VAL A 206 7.75 6.88 18.87
CA VAL A 206 8.73 6.49 19.90
C VAL A 206 8.83 4.97 19.98
N LEU A 207 10.06 4.42 19.95
CA LEU A 207 10.31 3.00 20.22
C LEU A 207 9.95 2.63 21.66
N VAL A 208 8.94 1.79 21.85
CA VAL A 208 8.39 1.39 23.16
C VAL A 208 8.51 -0.10 23.47
N GLY A 209 8.80 -0.93 22.46
CA GLY A 209 9.03 -2.37 22.65
C GLY A 209 9.96 -2.93 21.58
N GLN A 210 10.78 -3.93 21.92
CA GLN A 210 11.71 -4.57 21.00
C GLN A 210 11.97 -6.02 21.41
N SER A 211 12.08 -6.91 20.43
CA SER A 211 12.42 -8.32 20.67
C SER A 211 13.88 -8.49 21.13
N ALA A 212 14.21 -9.68 21.63
CA ALA A 212 15.61 -10.06 21.75
C ALA A 212 16.30 -10.09 20.36
N PRO A 213 17.62 -9.80 20.27
CA PRO A 213 18.34 -9.86 19.02
C PRO A 213 18.42 -11.28 18.46
N ASN A 214 18.42 -11.41 17.13
CA ASN A 214 18.49 -12.70 16.42
C ASN A 214 17.33 -13.63 16.77
N LEU A 215 16.14 -13.06 16.93
CA LEU A 215 14.92 -13.84 16.94
C LEU A 215 14.94 -14.76 15.70
N VAL A 216 14.59 -16.03 15.86
CA VAL A 216 14.38 -16.92 14.73
C VAL A 216 12.89 -17.17 14.71
N PHE A 217 12.19 -16.45 13.85
CA PHE A 217 10.79 -16.70 13.58
C PHE A 217 10.62 -16.92 12.09
N ALA A 218 9.89 -17.98 11.75
CA ALA A 218 9.22 -18.10 10.47
C ALA A 218 7.73 -18.00 10.80
N ILE A 219 7.02 -17.11 10.12
CA ILE A 219 5.57 -17.25 10.07
C ILE A 219 5.36 -18.51 9.22
N ASP A 220 4.85 -19.60 9.80
CA ASP A 220 4.56 -20.79 9.00
C ASP A 220 3.50 -20.45 7.95
N ALA A 221 3.38 -21.33 6.95
CA ALA A 221 2.59 -21.08 5.77
C ALA A 221 1.15 -20.60 6.10
N PRO A 222 0.68 -19.59 5.35
CA PRO A 222 -0.66 -19.06 5.44
C PRO A 222 -1.76 -20.14 5.45
N THR A 223 -2.72 -20.07 6.38
CA THR A 223 -3.86 -21.01 6.40
C THR A 223 -5.04 -20.60 5.52
N SER A 224 -6.06 -21.45 5.34
CA SER A 224 -7.14 -21.22 4.37
C SER A 224 -8.16 -20.10 4.70
N GLY A 225 -7.93 -19.28 5.73
CA GLY A 225 -8.84 -18.21 6.14
C GLY A 225 -8.51 -16.86 5.52
N LEU A 226 -9.53 -16.05 5.22
CA LEU A 226 -9.35 -14.64 4.86
C LEU A 226 -9.02 -13.81 6.11
N PRO A 227 -8.17 -12.78 6.00
CA PRO A 227 -7.86 -11.88 7.11
C PRO A 227 -9.06 -11.02 7.52
N VAL A 228 -9.05 -10.55 8.76
CA VAL A 228 -10.07 -9.64 9.30
C VAL A 228 -9.42 -8.49 10.05
N ILE A 229 -10.03 -7.31 10.08
CA ILE A 229 -9.61 -6.19 10.93
C ILE A 229 -10.62 -6.08 12.08
N GLY A 230 -10.13 -5.87 13.29
CA GLY A 230 -10.93 -5.58 14.49
C GLY A 230 -11.41 -6.77 15.31
N ARG A 231 -11.03 -8.01 14.96
CA ARG A 231 -11.26 -9.18 15.82
C ARG A 231 -10.33 -10.35 15.50
N THR A 232 -10.24 -11.34 16.37
CA THR A 232 -9.57 -12.60 16.05
C THR A 232 -10.28 -13.32 14.89
N GLY A 233 -9.53 -14.04 14.06
CA GLY A 233 -10.07 -14.84 12.95
C GLY A 233 -10.93 -16.04 13.37
N GLU A 234 -11.29 -16.21 14.65
CA GLU A 234 -12.18 -17.31 15.07
C GLU A 234 -13.59 -17.08 14.54
N VAL A 235 -14.12 -18.07 13.83
CA VAL A 235 -15.52 -18.02 13.42
C VAL A 235 -16.38 -18.50 14.60
N GLY A 236 -17.19 -17.60 15.16
CA GLY A 236 -18.21 -17.93 16.16
C GLY A 236 -17.80 -17.74 17.62
N THR A 237 -16.64 -17.13 17.92
CA THR A 237 -16.39 -16.64 19.27
C THR A 237 -17.24 -15.42 19.54
N HIS A 238 -17.86 -15.42 20.71
CA HIS A 238 -18.62 -14.29 21.23
C HIS A 238 -17.93 -13.73 22.48
N ASP A 239 -16.64 -14.03 22.66
CA ASP A 239 -15.85 -13.52 23.79
C ASP A 239 -15.46 -12.08 23.48
N PRO A 240 -15.89 -11.08 24.27
CA PRO A 240 -15.56 -9.67 24.03
C PRO A 240 -14.05 -9.40 23.97
N ARG A 241 -13.22 -10.28 24.54
CA ARG A 241 -11.75 -10.18 24.50
C ARG A 241 -11.14 -10.49 23.12
N ASP A 242 -11.93 -11.09 22.24
CA ASP A 242 -11.49 -11.38 20.88
C ASP A 242 -11.74 -10.22 19.91
N HIS A 243 -12.40 -9.15 20.36
CA HIS A 243 -12.85 -8.04 19.51
C HIS A 243 -12.19 -6.74 19.95
N PHE A 244 -11.92 -5.86 18.98
CA PHE A 244 -11.44 -4.52 19.24
C PHE A 244 -12.61 -3.63 19.65
N ASP A 245 -12.41 -2.82 20.69
CA ASP A 245 -13.35 -1.77 21.10
C ASP A 245 -12.62 -0.43 21.01
N GLY A 246 -13.01 0.39 20.03
CA GLY A 246 -12.30 1.60 19.67
C GLY A 246 -12.50 1.99 18.21
N ALA A 247 -11.79 3.02 17.78
CA ALA A 247 -11.71 3.42 16.39
C ALA A 247 -10.35 3.04 15.79
N LEU A 248 -10.35 2.62 14.52
CA LEU A 248 -9.15 2.41 13.70
C LEU A 248 -9.19 3.34 12.48
N ASP A 249 -8.01 3.74 12.04
CA ASP A 249 -7.79 4.67 10.93
C ASP A 249 -6.41 4.43 10.29
N ASP A 250 -6.24 4.82 9.02
CA ASP A 250 -4.98 4.86 8.28
C ASP A 250 -4.09 3.61 8.44
N ILE A 251 -4.64 2.44 8.13
CA ILE A 251 -3.92 1.17 8.23
C ILE A 251 -3.05 1.01 6.98
N ALA A 252 -1.73 0.93 7.15
CA ALA A 252 -0.76 0.65 6.09
C ALA A 252 0.06 -0.60 6.41
N ILE A 253 0.29 -1.45 5.40
CA ILE A 253 1.08 -2.69 5.52
C ILE A 253 2.16 -2.67 4.45
N PHE A 254 3.40 -2.99 4.84
CA PHE A 254 4.59 -2.95 3.97
C PHE A 254 5.30 -4.31 3.96
N HIS A 255 5.90 -4.69 2.83
CA HIS A 255 6.67 -5.94 2.72
C HIS A 255 8.09 -5.85 3.30
N ARG A 256 8.46 -4.70 3.89
CA ARG A 256 9.79 -4.48 4.47
C ARG A 256 9.71 -3.86 5.87
N GLY A 257 10.79 -4.00 6.63
CA GLY A 257 10.97 -3.27 7.88
C GLY A 257 11.25 -1.79 7.61
N LEU A 258 10.35 -0.90 8.02
CA LEU A 258 10.54 0.54 7.94
C LEU A 258 11.63 1.00 8.92
N THR A 259 12.31 2.07 8.53
CA THR A 259 13.29 2.77 9.36
C THR A 259 12.60 3.67 10.39
N ASP A 260 13.34 4.08 11.41
CA ASP A 260 12.83 4.99 12.46
C ASP A 260 12.36 6.33 11.86
N ASP A 261 13.07 6.85 10.86
CA ASP A 261 12.69 8.09 10.16
C ASP A 261 11.38 7.91 9.38
N GLU A 262 11.16 6.76 8.75
CA GLU A 262 9.91 6.44 8.04
C GLU A 262 8.73 6.24 9.01
N ILE A 263 8.97 5.62 10.16
CA ILE A 263 7.95 5.54 11.23
C ILE A 263 7.62 6.94 11.76
N MET A 264 8.62 7.80 11.95
CA MET A 264 8.41 9.18 12.35
C MET A 264 7.63 9.96 11.29
N LEU A 265 7.83 9.71 10.00
CA LEU A 265 7.03 10.33 8.93
C LEU A 265 5.56 9.89 8.96
N LEU A 266 5.29 8.61 9.25
CA LEU A 266 3.92 8.08 9.36
C LEU A 266 3.20 8.53 10.66
N TRP A 267 3.97 8.90 11.69
CA TRP A 267 3.42 9.46 12.92
C TRP A 267 3.25 10.98 12.85
N ASP A 268 4.30 11.70 12.47
CA ASP A 268 4.36 13.17 12.36
C ASP A 268 3.92 13.60 10.96
N GLU A 269 2.74 13.15 10.54
CA GLU A 269 2.12 13.52 9.26
C GLU A 269 1.77 15.02 9.18
N GLY A 270 2.01 15.78 10.27
CA GLY A 270 1.62 17.16 10.41
C GLY A 270 0.10 17.32 10.51
N PRO A 271 -0.41 18.56 10.61
CA PRO A 271 -1.83 18.85 10.56
C PRO A 271 -2.42 18.82 9.13
N ASN A 272 -1.57 18.65 8.10
CA ASN A 272 -1.98 18.66 6.69
C ASN A 272 -1.18 17.65 5.86
N ARG A 273 -1.81 16.52 5.56
CA ARG A 273 -1.40 15.51 4.58
C ARG A 273 -1.48 16.13 3.19
N LYS A 274 -0.71 15.60 2.27
CA LYS A 274 -0.86 16.00 0.87
C LYS A 274 -2.12 15.36 0.31
N PRO A 275 -2.79 16.02 -0.65
CA PRO A 275 -3.86 15.38 -1.39
C PRO A 275 -3.32 14.24 -2.25
N TYR A 276 -4.16 13.27 -2.60
CA TYR A 276 -3.88 12.25 -3.60
C TYR A 276 -4.50 12.66 -4.94
N ALA A 277 -3.65 12.83 -5.95
CA ALA A 277 -4.11 12.95 -7.34
C ALA A 277 -4.39 11.55 -7.89
N ILE A 278 -5.50 11.39 -8.61
CA ILE A 278 -5.83 10.19 -9.36
C ILE A 278 -6.23 10.63 -10.76
N ALA A 279 -5.33 10.45 -11.73
CA ALA A 279 -5.48 10.86 -13.13
C ALA A 279 -6.30 9.85 -13.95
N GLY A 280 -6.47 8.64 -13.43
CA GLY A 280 -7.17 7.52 -14.09
C GLY A 280 -6.21 6.62 -14.87
N ASP A 281 -6.75 5.57 -15.48
CA ASP A 281 -5.99 4.57 -16.23
C ASP A 281 -5.48 5.10 -17.58
N ASP A 282 -4.35 4.56 -18.03
CA ASP A 282 -3.79 4.78 -19.37
C ASP A 282 -4.81 4.47 -20.48
N GLN A 283 -4.78 5.27 -21.54
CA GLN A 283 -5.82 5.25 -22.58
C GLN A 283 -5.22 5.03 -23.97
N GLN A 284 -5.87 4.17 -24.76
CA GLN A 284 -5.69 4.11 -26.21
C GLN A 284 -6.95 4.64 -26.91
N ILE A 285 -6.81 5.69 -27.71
CA ILE A 285 -7.93 6.34 -28.38
C ILE A 285 -7.72 6.39 -29.89
N LEU A 286 -8.81 6.20 -30.65
CA LEU A 286 -8.84 6.30 -32.12
C LEU A 286 -9.28 7.68 -32.61
N GLU A 287 -10.05 8.38 -31.78
CA GLU A 287 -10.45 9.76 -32.01
C GLU A 287 -9.42 10.68 -31.35
N LEU A 288 -9.25 11.89 -31.86
CA LEU A 288 -8.30 12.85 -31.26
C LEU A 288 -8.77 13.37 -29.89
N ALA A 289 -9.99 13.06 -29.46
CA ALA A 289 -10.56 13.58 -28.21
C ALA A 289 -10.91 12.49 -27.21
N THR A 290 -10.65 12.78 -25.94
CA THR A 290 -11.03 11.94 -24.79
C THR A 290 -11.44 12.78 -23.59
N GLN A 291 -12.17 12.18 -22.66
CA GLN A 291 -12.59 12.80 -21.41
C GLN A 291 -11.69 12.33 -20.27
N PHE A 292 -11.31 13.27 -19.41
CA PHE A 292 -10.61 13.02 -18.16
C PHE A 292 -11.56 13.23 -16.98
N ASP A 293 -11.20 12.70 -15.81
CA ASP A 293 -11.97 12.84 -14.59
C ASP A 293 -11.05 12.80 -13.36
N ALA A 294 -10.96 13.93 -12.65
CA ALA A 294 -10.18 14.05 -11.42
C ALA A 294 -10.99 13.68 -10.16
N SER A 295 -12.26 13.31 -10.29
CA SER A 295 -13.18 13.15 -9.14
C SER A 295 -12.82 12.00 -8.18
N ALA A 296 -11.95 11.08 -8.61
CA ALA A 296 -11.37 10.06 -7.73
C ALA A 296 -10.26 10.61 -6.82
N SER A 297 -9.68 11.78 -7.14
CA SER A 297 -8.70 12.44 -6.29
C SER A 297 -9.33 12.87 -4.98
N PHE A 298 -8.57 12.80 -3.89
CA PHE A 298 -9.06 13.14 -2.55
C PHE A 298 -7.97 13.77 -1.70
N ASP A 299 -8.37 14.51 -0.67
CA ASP A 299 -7.45 15.01 0.34
C ASP A 299 -7.68 14.30 1.67
N PRO A 300 -6.67 13.60 2.22
CA PRO A 300 -6.85 12.75 3.37
C PRO A 300 -7.05 13.48 4.67
N ASP A 301 -6.84 14.80 4.76
CA ASP A 301 -7.18 15.63 5.93
C ASP A 301 -7.98 16.90 5.65
N GLY A 302 -8.46 17.04 4.42
CA GLY A 302 -9.24 18.18 3.99
C GLY A 302 -10.03 17.94 2.71
N GLU A 303 -10.04 18.94 1.85
CA GLU A 303 -10.71 18.96 0.55
C GLU A 303 -9.73 19.48 -0.51
N ILE A 304 -9.78 18.86 -1.70
CA ILE A 304 -9.10 19.41 -2.88
C ILE A 304 -9.85 20.67 -3.34
N VAL A 305 -9.16 21.81 -3.38
CA VAL A 305 -9.71 23.11 -3.76
C VAL A 305 -9.36 23.53 -5.19
N ASP A 306 -8.37 22.86 -5.81
CA ASP A 306 -7.93 23.17 -7.17
C ASP A 306 -7.42 21.90 -7.88
N VAL A 307 -7.71 21.79 -9.16
CA VAL A 307 -7.21 20.74 -10.05
C VAL A 307 -6.60 21.39 -11.29
N ARG A 308 -5.56 20.78 -11.85
CA ARG A 308 -4.91 21.25 -13.06
C ARG A 308 -4.48 20.06 -13.92
N TRP A 309 -4.99 20.02 -15.15
CA TRP A 309 -4.61 19.06 -16.18
C TRP A 309 -3.64 19.72 -17.16
N ASP A 310 -2.43 19.19 -17.26
CA ASP A 310 -1.45 19.54 -18.29
C ASP A 310 -1.35 18.39 -19.29
N PHE A 311 -1.65 18.64 -20.56
CA PHE A 311 -1.75 17.59 -21.59
C PHE A 311 -0.42 17.33 -22.32
N ASP A 312 0.64 18.09 -22.00
CA ASP A 312 1.97 18.01 -22.62
C ASP A 312 1.98 18.11 -24.16
N ASP A 313 0.96 18.74 -24.74
CA ASP A 313 0.76 18.87 -26.19
C ASP A 313 0.88 20.32 -26.70
N GLY A 314 1.22 21.24 -25.80
CA GLY A 314 1.35 22.68 -26.05
C GLY A 314 0.03 23.46 -26.02
N THR A 315 -1.10 22.82 -25.71
CA THR A 315 -2.35 23.51 -25.39
C THR A 315 -2.33 24.11 -23.98
N GLU A 316 -3.30 24.98 -23.68
CA GLU A 316 -3.40 25.58 -22.34
C GLU A 316 -3.95 24.55 -21.35
N PRO A 317 -3.33 24.40 -20.16
CA PRO A 317 -3.81 23.49 -19.12
C PRO A 317 -5.23 23.81 -18.65
N SER A 318 -6.00 22.77 -18.34
CA SER A 318 -7.39 22.90 -17.86
C SER A 318 -7.45 22.91 -16.33
N SER A 319 -8.42 23.64 -15.77
CA SER A 319 -8.76 23.62 -14.34
C SER A 319 -10.15 23.01 -14.08
N ASP A 320 -10.73 22.34 -15.08
CA ASP A 320 -11.99 21.63 -14.91
C ASP A 320 -11.74 20.27 -14.24
N TRP A 321 -12.71 19.82 -13.43
CA TRP A 321 -12.66 18.48 -12.80
C TRP A 321 -12.77 17.34 -13.81
N ALA A 322 -13.46 17.57 -14.93
CA ALA A 322 -13.66 16.56 -15.97
C ALA A 322 -13.57 17.16 -17.38
N PRO A 323 -12.38 17.61 -17.83
CA PRO A 323 -12.22 18.23 -19.13
C PRO A 323 -12.39 17.20 -20.25
N ASN A 324 -12.97 17.63 -21.37
CA ASN A 324 -12.87 16.92 -22.63
C ASN A 324 -11.81 17.60 -23.49
N HIS A 325 -10.72 16.88 -23.79
CA HIS A 325 -9.57 17.42 -24.50
C HIS A 325 -9.47 16.87 -25.92
N GLU A 326 -8.93 17.65 -26.85
CA GLU A 326 -8.65 17.25 -28.23
C GLU A 326 -7.16 17.43 -28.53
N PHE A 327 -6.45 16.32 -28.75
CA PHE A 327 -5.03 16.28 -29.05
C PHE A 327 -4.73 16.76 -30.49
N PRO A 328 -3.56 17.39 -30.72
CA PRO A 328 -3.22 17.98 -32.01
C PRO A 328 -2.92 16.95 -33.11
N GLY A 329 -2.71 15.68 -32.75
CA GLY A 329 -2.47 14.60 -33.70
C GLY A 329 -2.18 13.27 -33.03
N PHE A 330 -1.85 12.27 -33.85
CA PHE A 330 -1.47 10.93 -33.40
C PHE A 330 -0.13 10.95 -32.66
N GLY A 331 0.00 10.09 -31.64
CA GLY A 331 1.18 10.02 -30.79
C GLY A 331 0.84 9.62 -29.37
N VAL A 332 1.88 9.54 -28.54
CA VAL A 332 1.75 9.27 -27.10
C VAL A 332 1.93 10.59 -26.35
N TYR A 333 1.01 10.88 -25.44
CA TYR A 333 1.02 12.08 -24.59
C TYR A 333 1.04 11.66 -23.12
N THR A 334 1.91 12.27 -22.32
CA THR A 334 1.91 12.09 -20.86
C THR A 334 1.10 13.22 -20.24
N VAL A 335 -0.14 12.93 -19.87
CA VAL A 335 -1.03 13.91 -19.26
C VAL A 335 -0.80 13.91 -17.75
N VAL A 336 -0.63 15.10 -17.16
CA VAL A 336 -0.36 15.28 -15.73
C VAL A 336 -1.55 15.94 -15.05
N LEU A 337 -2.13 15.27 -14.06
CA LEU A 337 -3.04 15.88 -13.09
C LEU A 337 -2.23 16.41 -11.91
N THR A 338 -2.45 17.66 -11.53
CA THR A 338 -2.01 18.23 -10.26
C THR A 338 -3.22 18.64 -9.44
N VAL A 339 -3.29 18.22 -8.18
CA VAL A 339 -4.35 18.62 -7.26
C VAL A 339 -3.76 19.45 -6.11
N THR A 340 -4.52 20.42 -5.61
CA THR A 340 -4.14 21.26 -4.46
C THR A 340 -5.22 21.20 -3.39
N ASP A 341 -4.83 21.01 -2.14
CA ASP A 341 -5.75 20.99 -0.99
C ASP A 341 -6.06 22.39 -0.42
N ASN A 342 -6.98 22.44 0.55
CA ASN A 342 -7.41 23.66 1.23
C ASN A 342 -6.34 24.29 2.14
N GLU A 343 -5.19 23.66 2.35
CA GLU A 343 -4.05 24.21 3.09
C GLU A 343 -2.85 24.54 2.18
N GLY A 344 -3.00 24.32 0.87
CA GLY A 344 -2.07 24.70 -0.18
C GLY A 344 -1.04 23.64 -0.56
N SER A 345 -1.14 22.43 0.00
CA SER A 345 -0.32 21.28 -0.36
C SER A 345 -0.75 20.71 -1.70
N ARG A 346 0.18 20.07 -2.41
CA ARG A 346 -0.03 19.60 -3.78
C ARG A 346 0.51 18.20 -3.99
N SER A 347 -0.18 17.43 -4.81
CA SER A 347 0.31 16.17 -5.38
C SER A 347 -0.05 16.09 -6.86
N ASN A 348 0.57 15.13 -7.55
CA ASN A 348 0.41 14.90 -8.97
C ASN A 348 0.30 13.41 -9.27
N ASP A 349 -0.41 13.10 -10.35
CA ASP A 349 -0.51 11.78 -10.94
C ASP A 349 -0.50 11.92 -12.47
N THR A 350 -0.13 10.86 -13.18
CA THR A 350 0.05 10.87 -14.63
C THR A 350 -0.72 9.76 -15.31
N VAL A 351 -1.24 10.05 -16.49
CA VAL A 351 -1.87 9.08 -17.37
C VAL A 351 -1.27 9.18 -18.78
N GLU A 352 -0.92 8.05 -19.36
CA GLU A 352 -0.45 7.97 -20.74
C GLU A 352 -1.64 7.84 -21.70
N VAL A 353 -1.68 8.69 -22.73
CA VAL A 353 -2.70 8.63 -23.79
C VAL A 353 -2.03 8.38 -25.13
N GLU A 354 -2.27 7.20 -25.70
CA GLU A 354 -1.87 6.84 -27.05
C GLU A 354 -3.01 7.12 -28.04
N VAL A 355 -2.80 8.13 -28.88
CA VAL A 355 -3.71 8.51 -29.97
C VAL A 355 -3.29 7.77 -31.24
N LEU A 356 -4.04 6.74 -31.59
CA LEU A 356 -3.71 5.80 -32.66
C LEU A 356 -4.05 6.35 -34.05
N ASP A 357 -3.14 6.17 -35.01
CA ASP A 357 -3.40 6.48 -36.42
C ASP A 357 -4.33 5.41 -37.04
N PRO A 358 -5.55 5.77 -37.47
CA PRO A 358 -6.54 4.84 -38.01
C PRO A 358 -6.10 4.16 -39.32
N ILE A 359 -5.04 4.66 -39.97
CA ILE A 359 -4.56 4.14 -41.26
C ILE A 359 -3.51 3.03 -41.09
N THR A 360 -3.02 2.77 -39.88
CA THR A 360 -1.98 1.74 -39.65
C THR A 360 -2.53 0.30 -39.60
N CYS A 361 -3.85 0.11 -39.49
CA CYS A 361 -4.49 -1.20 -39.71
C CYS A 361 -4.62 -1.51 -41.22
N GLY A 362 -3.55 -2.04 -41.84
CA GLY A 362 -3.66 -2.81 -43.08
C GLY A 362 -3.13 -2.12 -44.34
N SER A 363 -1.81 -2.11 -44.50
CA SER A 363 -1.15 -2.05 -45.81
C SER A 363 -0.25 -3.29 -45.96
N THR A 364 -0.85 -4.44 -46.24
CA THR A 364 -0.14 -5.62 -46.76
C THR A 364 -0.68 -6.02 -48.12
#